data_AF-A0A1U7CUN4-F1
#
_entry.id   AF-A0A1U7CUN4-F1
#
_cell.length_a   1.000
_cell.length_b   1.000
_cell.length_c   1.000
_cell.angle_alpha   90.00
_cell.angle_beta   90.00
_cell.angle_gamma   90.00
#
_symmetry.space_group_name_H-M   'P 1'
#
loop_
_entity.id
_entity.type
_entity.pdbx_description
1 polymer ?
#
loop_
_entity_poly.entity_id
_entity_poly.type
_entity_poly.pdbx_seq_one_letter_code
_entity_poly.pdbx_strand_id
1 'polypeptide(L)'
;MRLWHLTVAILVLGIVLSVVRDPVGRVALIVFVTAFGEAALGLTAVMALFQTIGAIGMARGLLDHAEAVAATTLVLVAATAIMSFWLFMGAWLIQATVP
;
A
#
# COMPACT_ATOMS: atom_id res chain seq x y z
N MET A 1 -24.09 20.77 26.16
CA MET A 1 -23.03 20.22 25.29
C MET A 1 -22.98 21.05 24.01
N ARG A 2 -21.80 21.56 23.60
CA ARG A 2 -21.65 22.38 22.39
C ARG A 2 -22.09 21.58 21.15
N LEU A 3 -22.86 22.20 20.25
CA LEU A 3 -23.35 21.61 18.98
C LEU A 3 -22.25 20.86 18.21
N TRP A 4 -21.02 21.35 18.28
CA TRP A 4 -19.83 20.69 17.72
C TRP A 4 -19.68 19.21 18.09
N HIS A 5 -19.89 18.84 19.36
CA HIS A 5 -19.70 17.45 19.81
C HIS A 5 -20.80 16.53 19.25
N LEU A 6 -22.02 17.04 19.07
CA LEU A 6 -23.12 16.29 18.46
C LEU A 6 -22.85 16.06 16.97
N THR A 7 -22.37 17.07 16.25
CA THR A 7 -22.01 16.92 14.83
C THR A 7 -20.91 15.88 14.65
N VAL A 8 -19.85 15.93 15.47
CA VAL A 8 -18.76 14.93 15.45
C VAL A 8 -19.30 13.53 15.76
N ALA A 9 -20.15 13.39 16.79
CA ALA A 9 -20.72 12.10 17.16
C ALA A 9 -21.58 11.48 16.05
N ILE A 10 -22.43 12.28 15.39
CA ILE A 10 -23.26 11.84 14.26
C ILE A 10 -22.38 11.41 13.09
N LEU A 11 -21.31 12.17 12.79
CA LEU A 11 -20.40 11.87 11.70
C LEU A 11 -19.63 10.55 11.93
N VAL A 12 -19.14 10.34 13.15
CA VAL A 12 -18.50 9.07 13.55
C VAL A 12 -19.49 7.91 13.47
N LEU A 13 -20.71 8.07 13.98
CA LEU A 13 -21.76 7.05 13.89
C LEU A 13 -22.11 6.71 12.44
N GLY A 14 -22.20 7.73 11.57
CA GLY A 14 -22.45 7.54 10.14
C GLY A 14 -21.36 6.73 9.45
N ILE A 15 -20.08 6.98 9.78
CA ILE A 15 -18.94 6.20 9.27
C ILE A 15 -19.02 4.76 9.79
N VAL A 16 -19.24 4.55 11.08
CA VAL A 16 -19.34 3.20 11.66
C VAL A 16 -20.51 2.43 11.05
N LEU A 17 -21.68 3.06 10.90
CA LEU A 17 -22.85 2.41 10.31
C LEU A 17 -22.67 2.13 8.82
N SER A 18 -22.00 3.00 8.08
CA SER A 18 -21.59 2.77 6.69
C SER A 18 -20.68 1.56 6.56
N VAL A 19 -19.70 1.41 7.47
CA VAL A 19 -18.80 0.25 7.48
C VAL A 19 -19.48 -1.03 7.98
N VAL A 20 -20.43 -0.97 8.92
CA VAL A 20 -21.03 -2.18 9.50
C VAL A 20 -22.23 -2.69 8.69
N ARG A 21 -23.06 -1.79 8.16
CA ARG A 21 -24.34 -2.16 7.53
C ARG A 21 -24.36 -2.02 6.02
N ASP A 22 -23.58 -1.11 5.45
CA ASP A 22 -23.61 -0.86 4.01
C ASP A 22 -22.50 -1.67 3.30
N PRO A 23 -22.83 -2.57 2.35
CA PRO A 23 -21.81 -3.18 1.50
C PRO A 23 -20.95 -2.14 0.76
N VAL A 24 -21.52 -1.00 0.35
CA VAL A 24 -20.80 0.06 -0.34
C VAL A 24 -19.75 0.71 0.57
N GLY A 25 -20.10 0.97 1.84
CA GLY A 25 -19.18 1.53 2.83
C GLY A 25 -18.00 0.62 3.14
N ARG A 26 -18.23 -0.69 3.23
CA ARG A 26 -17.15 -1.69 3.41
C ARG A 26 -16.21 -1.75 2.22
N VAL A 27 -16.76 -1.81 1.00
CA VAL A 27 -15.95 -1.82 -0.22
C VAL A 27 -15.13 -0.53 -0.33
N ALA A 28 -15.71 0.63 -0.04
CA ALA A 28 -14.99 1.91 -0.06
C ALA A 28 -13.81 1.92 0.92
N LEU A 29 -13.97 1.36 2.13
CA LEU A 29 -12.89 1.24 3.10
C LEU A 29 -11.79 0.29 2.62
N ILE A 30 -12.15 -0.87 2.07
CA ILE A 30 -11.18 -1.83 1.53
C ILE A 30 -10.38 -1.18 0.39
N VAL A 31 -11.05 -0.52 -0.56
CA VAL A 31 -10.41 0.18 -1.67
C VAL A 31 -9.47 1.27 -1.16
N PHE A 32 -9.91 2.07 -0.18
CA PHE A 32 -9.10 3.13 0.40
C PHE A 32 -7.82 2.58 1.06
N VAL A 33 -7.94 1.56 1.91
CA VAL A 33 -6.80 0.95 2.60
C VAL A 33 -5.85 0.28 1.59
N THR A 34 -6.41 -0.42 0.59
CA THR A 34 -5.61 -1.07 -0.44
C THR A 34 -4.83 -0.05 -1.25
N ALA A 35 -5.49 1.01 -1.73
CA ALA A 35 -4.86 2.08 -2.52
C ALA A 35 -3.83 2.87 -1.71
N PHE A 36 -4.11 3.16 -0.45
CA PHE A 36 -3.15 3.81 0.44
C PHE A 36 -1.92 2.92 0.70
N GLY A 37 -2.14 1.62 0.95
CA GLY A 37 -1.08 0.64 1.10
C GLY A 37 -0.23 0.52 -0.16
N GLU A 38 -0.84 0.48 -1.35
CA GLU A 38 -0.13 0.49 -2.63
C GLU A 38 0.73 1.75 -2.80
N ALA A 39 0.20 2.93 -2.49
CA ALA A 39 0.95 4.17 -2.58
C ALA A 39 2.17 4.17 -1.64
N ALA A 40 2.00 3.68 -0.40
CA ALA A 40 3.08 3.57 0.57
C ALA A 40 4.14 2.55 0.14
N LEU A 41 3.72 1.35 -0.27
CA LEU A 41 4.61 0.29 -0.77
C LEU A 41 5.37 0.76 -2.01
N GLY A 42 4.68 1.36 -2.98
CA GLY A 42 5.28 1.91 -4.18
C GLY A 42 6.34 2.98 -3.88
N LEU A 43 6.05 3.90 -2.95
CA LEU A 43 7.03 4.90 -2.53
C LEU A 43 8.28 4.25 -1.92
N THR A 44 8.10 3.27 -1.02
CA THR A 44 9.23 2.56 -0.40
C THR A 44 10.04 1.75 -1.42
N ALA A 45 9.38 1.12 -2.39
CA ALA A 45 10.03 0.39 -3.47
C ALA A 45 10.88 1.32 -4.35
N VAL A 46 10.35 2.49 -4.70
CA VAL A 46 11.08 3.51 -5.48
C VAL A 46 12.30 4.02 -4.71
N MET A 47 12.16 4.29 -3.40
CA MET A 47 13.30 4.68 -2.57
C MET A 47 14.38 3.59 -2.52
N ALA A 48 13.98 2.34 -2.33
CA ALA A 48 14.91 1.20 -2.34
C ALA A 48 15.61 1.05 -3.70
N LEU A 49 14.87 1.23 -4.80
CA LEU A 49 15.42 1.17 -6.15
C LEU A 49 16.48 2.26 -6.38
N PHE A 50 16.22 3.49 -5.93
CA PHE A 50 17.21 4.57 -6.03
C PHE A 50 18.45 4.30 -5.19
N GLN A 51 18.31 3.67 -4.03
CA GLN A 51 19.46 3.28 -3.20
C GLN A 51 20.33 2.23 -3.91
N THR A 52 19.73 1.21 -4.52
CA THR A 52 20.50 0.17 -5.21
C THR A 52 21.10 0.67 -6.52
N ILE A 53 20.39 1.50 -7.29
CA ILE A 53 20.93 2.14 -8.50
C ILE A 53 22.07 3.11 -8.14
N GLY A 54 21.93 3.90 -7.08
CA GLY A 54 22.99 4.77 -6.57
C GLY A 54 24.24 3.99 -6.20
N ALA A 55 24.09 2.78 -5.64
CA ALA A 55 25.21 1.89 -5.35
C ALA A 55 25.96 1.44 -6.61
N ILE A 56 25.25 1.18 -7.73
CA ILE A 56 25.88 0.89 -9.02
C ILE A 56 26.76 2.07 -9.46
N GLY A 57 26.27 3.30 -9.34
CA GLY A 57 27.03 4.50 -9.73
C GLY A 57 28.28 4.78 -8.87
N MET A 58 28.34 4.24 -7.66
CA MET A 58 29.45 4.41 -6.71
C MET A 58 30.44 3.24 -6.71
N ALA A 59 30.11 2.15 -7.39
CA ALA A 59 30.91 0.93 -7.42
C ALA A 59 32.26 1.17 -8.11
N ARG A 60 33.35 0.67 -7.51
CA ARG A 60 34.72 0.87 -8.03
C ARG A 60 35.33 -0.41 -8.61
N GLY A 61 34.70 -1.57 -8.40
CA GLY A 61 35.12 -2.87 -8.95
C GLY A 61 34.02 -3.61 -9.72
N LEU A 62 34.43 -4.60 -10.53
CA LEU A 62 33.54 -5.47 -11.30
C LEU A 62 32.60 -6.31 -10.41
N LEU A 63 33.12 -6.79 -9.26
CA LEU A 63 32.32 -7.52 -8.28
C LEU A 63 31.29 -6.62 -7.60
N ASP A 64 31.67 -5.39 -7.23
CA ASP A 64 30.76 -4.42 -6.64
C ASP A 64 29.59 -4.08 -7.58
N HIS A 65 29.85 -3.99 -8.89
CA HIS A 65 28.79 -3.81 -9.88
C HIS A 65 27.85 -5.02 -9.95
N ALA A 66 28.41 -6.24 -9.91
CA ALA A 66 27.60 -7.45 -9.93
C ALA A 66 26.70 -7.55 -8.69
N GLU A 67 27.22 -7.21 -7.51
CA GLU A 67 26.46 -7.17 -6.26
C GLU A 67 25.34 -6.11 -6.30
N ALA A 68 25.64 -4.90 -6.78
CA ALA A 68 24.66 -3.83 -6.88
C ALA A 68 23.55 -4.14 -7.91
N VAL A 69 23.89 -4.82 -9.01
CA VAL A 69 22.91 -5.32 -9.98
C VAL A 69 22.03 -6.40 -9.34
N ALA A 70 22.62 -7.38 -8.65
CA ALA A 70 21.87 -8.42 -7.96
C ALA A 70 20.91 -7.85 -6.91
N ALA A 71 21.36 -6.87 -6.13
CA ALA A 71 20.53 -6.16 -5.16
C ALA A 71 19.36 -5.43 -5.83
N THR A 72 19.61 -4.73 -6.95
CA THR A 72 18.55 -4.03 -7.70
C THR A 72 17.53 -5.02 -8.26
N THR A 73 17.97 -6.14 -8.84
CA THR A 73 17.08 -7.19 -9.32
C THR A 73 16.24 -7.79 -8.20
N LEU A 74 16.84 -8.04 -7.03
CA LEU A 74 16.13 -8.55 -5.87
C LEU A 74 15.06 -7.57 -5.37
N VAL A 75 15.38 -6.27 -5.29
CA VAL A 75 14.41 -5.23 -4.93
C VAL A 75 13.26 -5.20 -5.92
N LEU A 76 13.52 -5.27 -7.23
CA LEU A 76 12.48 -5.30 -8.26
C LEU A 76 11.54 -6.50 -8.10
N VAL A 77 12.08 -7.70 -7.91
CA VAL A 77 11.27 -8.92 -7.76
C VAL A 77 10.47 -8.87 -6.46
N ALA A 78 11.11 -8.52 -5.34
CA ALA A 78 10.46 -8.46 -4.03
C ALA A 78 9.36 -7.39 -3.98
N ALA A 79 9.64 -6.18 -4.45
CA ALA A 79 8.65 -5.10 -4.50
C ALA A 79 7.46 -5.48 -5.37
N THR A 80 7.71 -6.03 -6.57
CA THR A 80 6.64 -6.46 -7.48
C THR A 80 5.78 -7.54 -6.85
N ALA A 81 6.39 -8.54 -6.19
CA ALA A 81 5.66 -9.61 -5.53
C ALA A 81 4.80 -9.10 -4.37
N ILE A 82 5.35 -8.23 -3.51
CA ILE A 82 4.64 -7.68 -2.35
C ILE A 82 3.47 -6.79 -2.80
N MET A 83 3.69 -5.88 -3.75
CA MET A 83 2.63 -5.03 -4.29
C MET A 83 1.55 -5.85 -4.97
N SER A 84 1.93 -6.80 -5.83
CA SER A 84 0.96 -7.69 -6.48
C SER A 84 0.12 -8.44 -5.44
N PHE A 85 0.75 -9.02 -4.42
CA PHE A 85 0.06 -9.73 -3.35
C PHE A 85 -0.91 -8.82 -2.59
N TRP A 86 -0.49 -7.60 -2.25
CA TRP A 86 -1.33 -6.63 -1.55
C TRP A 86 -2.57 -6.23 -2.37
N LEU A 87 -2.38 -5.93 -3.65
CA LEU A 87 -3.47 -5.61 -4.58
C LEU A 87 -4.44 -6.79 -4.75
N PHE A 88 -3.93 -8.01 -4.93
CA PHE A 88 -4.76 -9.22 -5.02
C PHE A 88 -5.54 -9.48 -3.74
N MET A 89 -4.93 -9.29 -2.58
CA MET A 89 -5.60 -9.42 -1.29
C MET A 89 -6.74 -8.40 -1.15
N GLY A 90 -6.52 -7.15 -1.55
CA GLY A 90 -7.57 -6.12 -1.58
C GLY A 90 -8.73 -6.49 -2.52
N ALA A 91 -8.43 -6.95 -3.73
CA ALA A 91 -9.44 -7.39 -4.68
C ALA A 91 -10.24 -8.61 -4.18
N TRP A 92 -9.56 -9.57 -3.54
CA TRP A 92 -10.18 -10.74 -2.94
C TRP A 92 -11.12 -10.37 -1.78
N LEU A 93 -10.70 -9.43 -0.92
CA LEU A 93 -11.54 -8.91 0.16
C LEU A 93 -12.80 -8.23 -0.37
N ILE A 94 -12.73 -7.51 -1.48
CA ILE A 94 -13.91 -6.94 -2.14
C ILE A 94 -14.86 -8.06 -2.58
N GLN A 95 -14.37 -9.09 -3.29
CA GLN A 95 -15.20 -10.23 -3.70
C GLN A 95 -15.83 -10.96 -2.53
N ALA A 96 -15.10 -11.15 -1.42
CA ALA A 96 -15.63 -11.79 -0.22
C ALA A 96 -16.68 -10.94 0.52
N THR A 97 -16.72 -9.62 0.27
CA THR A 97 -17.61 -8.68 0.97
C THR A 97 -18.92 -8.43 0.20
N VAL A 98 -18.91 -8.62 -1.12
CA VAL A 98 -20.10 -8.48 -1.97
C VAL A 98 -20.81 -9.85 -2.02
N PRO A 99 -22.13 -9.93 -1.72
CA PRO A 99 -22.88 -11.17 -1.78
C PRO A 99 -23.08 -11.69 -3.22
#